data_AF-A0A8J6LI46-F1
#
_entry.id   AF-A0A8J6LI46-F1
#
_cell.length_a   1.000
_cell.length_b   1.000
_cell.length_c   1.000
_cell.angle_alpha   90.00
_cell.angle_beta   90.00
_cell.angle_gamma   90.00
#
_symmetry.space_group_name_H-M   'P 1'
#
loop_
_entity.id
_entity.type
_entity.pdbx_description
1 polymer ?
#
loop_
_entity_poly.entity_id
_entity_poly.type
_entity_poly.pdbx_seq_one_letter_code
_entity_poly.pdbx_strand_id
1 'polypeptide(L)'
;MRNDWDQKYVICGEDDVFNGHLNPDNEDVFRVLEHIYRDLIELSEQTELFHVGSDEVNLTCWKATEAVKRANSINSMKNFWGNYTNQMLDSLKRANNQKFPDHVIIWSSPLTESSQIDQLKVNVTVQHWLGNPHSILVRGHKIIYSTVGHWYLDCGFGVWKPSMQRGVCDPYTPWQTFYKYRPWVTNSYRELALGGEVCLWSEQVEVDTLETRVWPRAAAFAERRQIEVEGYSSRGDVAALVLTKSRKMLSANCADCNSHGNSSSAQINNAGPSVSAKVGALAHLSSASGNTRLPVWCAPITNKQNIQCAVLSVYYGGRVVEK
;
A
#
# COMPACT_ATOMS: atom_id res chain seq x y z
N MET A 1 -17.36 29.71 7.14
CA MET A 1 -17.65 29.89 5.70
C MET A 1 -17.29 28.59 5.03
N ARG A 2 -18.27 27.90 4.44
CA ARG A 2 -18.03 26.72 3.61
C ARG A 2 -17.25 27.16 2.38
N ASN A 3 -16.13 26.52 2.08
CA ASN A 3 -15.45 26.74 0.81
C ASN A 3 -16.17 25.89 -0.25
N ASP A 4 -16.79 26.52 -1.23
CA ASP A 4 -17.43 25.85 -2.40
C ASP A 4 -16.47 24.91 -3.16
N TRP A 5 -15.16 25.02 -2.92
CA TRP A 5 -14.12 24.17 -3.50
C TRP A 5 -14.21 22.71 -3.06
N ASP A 6 -14.60 22.44 -1.82
CA ASP A 6 -14.54 21.08 -1.26
C ASP A 6 -15.56 20.17 -1.96
N GLN A 7 -16.83 20.57 -2.05
CA GLN A 7 -17.88 19.78 -2.70
C GLN A 7 -17.66 19.60 -4.21
N LYS A 8 -16.88 20.47 -4.87
CA LYS A 8 -16.62 20.35 -6.30
C LYS A 8 -15.84 19.07 -6.62
N TYR A 9 -14.83 18.72 -5.84
CA TYR A 9 -13.94 17.59 -6.13
C TYR A 9 -14.08 16.44 -5.13
N VAL A 10 -14.49 16.72 -3.89
CA VAL A 10 -14.60 15.74 -2.81
C VAL A 10 -15.95 15.86 -2.11
N ILE A 11 -16.66 14.74 -1.94
CA ILE A 11 -17.96 14.66 -1.27
C ILE A 11 -17.87 13.78 -0.03
N CYS A 12 -18.86 13.93 0.86
CA CYS A 12 -19.08 13.08 2.04
C CYS A 12 -18.03 13.16 3.17
N GLY A 13 -16.99 14.01 3.00
CA GLY A 13 -15.95 14.26 4.00
C GLY A 13 -16.14 15.53 4.83
N GLU A 14 -17.36 16.10 4.90
CA GLU A 14 -17.60 17.42 5.53
C GLU A 14 -17.29 17.46 7.03
N ASP A 15 -17.59 16.38 7.76
CA ASP A 15 -17.41 16.31 9.23
C ASP A 15 -16.23 15.42 9.64
N ASP A 16 -15.69 14.66 8.69
CA ASP A 16 -14.63 13.70 8.91
C ASP A 16 -13.79 13.61 7.63
N VAL A 17 -12.57 14.16 7.67
CA VAL A 17 -11.61 14.13 6.55
C VAL A 17 -11.30 12.69 6.08
N PHE A 18 -11.61 11.69 6.90
CA PHE A 18 -11.43 10.27 6.57
C PHE A 18 -12.61 9.67 5.77
N ASN A 19 -13.69 10.41 5.53
CA ASN A 19 -14.87 9.94 4.76
C ASN A 19 -15.05 10.67 3.41
N GLY A 20 -14.03 11.38 2.95
CA GLY A 20 -14.05 12.07 1.66
C GLY A 20 -13.92 11.10 0.48
N HIS A 21 -14.80 11.23 -0.51
CA HIS A 21 -14.71 10.52 -1.79
C HIS A 21 -14.65 11.49 -2.95
N LEU A 22 -13.97 11.13 -4.04
CA LEU A 22 -14.02 11.92 -5.26
C LEU A 22 -15.47 12.10 -5.73
N ASN A 23 -15.82 13.30 -6.17
CA ASN A 23 -17.18 13.64 -6.58
C ASN A 23 -17.48 13.05 -7.98
N PRO A 24 -18.40 12.08 -8.10
CA PRO A 24 -18.78 11.52 -9.40
C PRO A 24 -19.60 12.46 -10.30
N ASP A 25 -20.17 13.54 -9.76
CA ASP A 25 -20.96 14.52 -10.53
C ASP A 25 -20.09 15.54 -11.28
N ASN A 26 -18.79 15.58 -10.98
CA ASN A 26 -17.87 16.53 -11.58
C ASN A 26 -16.80 15.84 -12.45
N GLU A 27 -16.95 15.94 -13.77
CA GLU A 27 -16.01 15.37 -14.73
C GLU A 27 -14.61 16.02 -14.68
N ASP A 28 -14.46 17.25 -14.14
CA ASP A 28 -13.15 17.88 -13.96
C ASP A 28 -12.22 17.03 -13.08
N VAL A 29 -12.75 16.14 -12.24
CA VAL A 29 -11.98 15.22 -11.41
C VAL A 29 -11.02 14.39 -12.26
N PHE A 30 -11.44 13.91 -13.43
CA PHE A 30 -10.61 13.07 -14.29
C PHE A 30 -9.43 13.85 -14.90
N ARG A 31 -9.61 15.14 -15.20
CA ARG A 31 -8.50 16.01 -15.64
C ARG A 31 -7.48 16.22 -14.52
N VAL A 32 -7.96 16.42 -13.29
CA VAL A 32 -7.08 16.55 -12.12
C VAL A 32 -6.31 15.25 -11.87
N LEU A 33 -6.99 14.11 -11.91
CA LEU A 33 -6.36 12.80 -11.77
C LEU A 33 -5.32 12.54 -12.87
N GLU A 34 -5.61 12.88 -14.12
CA GLU A 34 -4.64 12.74 -15.21
C GLU A 34 -3.34 13.52 -14.94
N HIS A 35 -3.43 14.75 -14.44
CA HIS A 35 -2.25 15.55 -14.08
C HIS A 35 -1.50 14.94 -12.89
N ILE A 36 -2.22 14.53 -11.83
CA ILE A 36 -1.60 13.87 -10.66
C ILE A 36 -0.88 12.58 -11.10
N TYR A 37 -1.52 11.75 -11.92
CA TYR A 37 -0.93 10.52 -12.42
C TYR A 37 0.31 10.80 -13.26
N ARG A 38 0.29 11.84 -14.11
CA ARG A 38 1.44 12.24 -14.92
C ARG A 38 2.61 12.66 -14.03
N ASP A 39 2.36 13.55 -13.07
CA ASP A 39 3.38 14.03 -12.14
C ASP A 39 3.98 12.86 -11.33
N LEU A 40 3.15 11.92 -10.86
CA LEU A 40 3.62 10.73 -10.14
C LEU A 40 4.46 9.80 -11.03
N ILE A 41 4.07 9.57 -12.28
CA ILE A 41 4.84 8.75 -13.22
C ILE A 41 6.18 9.43 -13.54
N GLU A 42 6.18 10.74 -13.79
CA GLU A 42 7.38 11.52 -14.09
C GLU A 42 8.35 11.55 -12.90
N LEU A 43 7.84 11.75 -11.68
CA LEU A 43 8.65 11.77 -10.45
C LEU A 43 9.22 10.40 -10.08
N SER A 44 8.48 9.33 -10.34
CA SER A 44 8.85 7.97 -9.95
C SER A 44 9.64 7.20 -11.00
N GLU A 45 9.57 7.67 -12.25
CA GLU A 45 10.00 6.95 -13.45
C GLU A 45 9.38 5.54 -13.56
N GLN A 46 8.26 5.28 -12.86
CA GLN A 46 7.56 4.00 -12.87
C GLN A 46 6.45 4.01 -13.93
N THR A 47 6.68 3.33 -15.05
CA THR A 47 5.69 3.19 -16.12
C THR A 47 5.02 1.82 -16.18
N GLU A 48 5.55 0.85 -15.43
CA GLU A 48 5.13 -0.57 -15.46
C GLU A 48 4.14 -0.93 -14.35
N LEU A 49 4.23 -0.25 -13.20
CA LEU A 49 3.40 -0.50 -12.02
C LEU A 49 2.71 0.81 -11.61
N PHE A 50 1.40 0.78 -11.44
CA PHE A 50 0.68 1.94 -10.89
C PHE A 50 -0.49 1.48 -10.01
N HIS A 51 -0.53 1.93 -8.76
CA HIS A 51 -1.60 1.59 -7.82
C HIS A 51 -2.68 2.69 -7.84
N VAL A 52 -3.91 2.35 -8.22
CA VAL A 52 -5.03 3.31 -8.33
C VAL A 52 -5.93 3.37 -7.10
N GLY A 53 -5.67 2.54 -6.09
CA GLY A 53 -6.40 2.55 -4.81
C GLY A 53 -7.74 1.82 -4.94
N SER A 54 -8.84 2.57 -4.78
CA SER A 54 -10.23 2.10 -4.90
C SER A 54 -10.65 1.03 -3.87
N ASP A 55 -10.16 1.17 -2.65
CA ASP A 55 -10.70 0.55 -1.44
C ASP A 55 -11.86 1.36 -0.85
N GLU A 56 -12.66 0.69 -0.01
CA GLU A 56 -13.63 1.28 0.92
C GLU A 56 -14.59 2.37 0.36
N VAL A 57 -14.98 2.27 -0.91
CA VAL A 57 -15.95 3.21 -1.49
C VAL A 57 -17.30 3.15 -0.78
N ASN A 58 -17.72 4.28 -0.21
CA ASN A 58 -19.02 4.42 0.44
C ASN A 58 -20.12 4.59 -0.61
N LEU A 59 -20.74 3.48 -1.00
CA LEU A 59 -21.83 3.49 -1.99
C LEU A 59 -23.07 4.25 -1.52
N THR A 60 -23.30 4.36 -0.21
CA THR A 60 -24.41 5.15 0.35
C THR A 60 -24.18 6.64 0.11
N CYS A 61 -22.95 7.10 0.33
CA CYS A 61 -22.52 8.46 -0.01
C CYS A 61 -22.72 8.74 -1.50
N TRP A 62 -22.18 7.88 -2.38
CA TRP A 62 -22.35 8.06 -3.83
C TRP A 62 -23.80 8.02 -4.27
N LYS A 63 -24.66 7.20 -3.65
CA LYS A 63 -26.10 7.17 -3.97
C LYS A 63 -26.81 8.52 -3.76
N ALA A 64 -26.24 9.42 -2.94
CA ALA A 64 -26.78 10.78 -2.77
C ALA A 64 -26.45 11.73 -3.94
N THR A 65 -25.53 11.37 -4.83
CA THR A 65 -25.09 12.17 -5.99
C THR A 65 -26.01 12.02 -7.19
N GLU A 66 -26.02 13.01 -8.09
CA GLU A 66 -26.87 13.00 -9.28
C GLU A 66 -26.53 11.85 -10.24
N ALA A 67 -25.24 11.48 -10.32
CA ALA A 67 -24.70 10.42 -11.14
C ALA A 67 -25.20 9.03 -10.73
N VAL A 68 -25.43 8.81 -9.42
CA VAL A 68 -25.75 7.48 -8.88
C VAL A 68 -27.13 7.39 -8.22
N LYS A 69 -27.85 8.51 -7.99
CA LYS A 69 -29.16 8.49 -7.32
C LYS A 69 -30.23 7.62 -7.99
N ARG A 70 -30.09 7.38 -9.31
CA ARG A 70 -31.00 6.51 -10.08
C ARG A 70 -30.66 5.02 -9.95
N ALA A 71 -29.54 4.67 -9.30
CA ALA A 71 -29.15 3.30 -9.01
C ALA A 71 -30.15 2.68 -8.01
N ASN A 72 -30.89 1.68 -8.47
CA ASN A 72 -31.96 1.03 -7.71
C ASN A 72 -31.50 -0.26 -6.99
N SER A 73 -30.26 -0.68 -7.20
CA SER A 73 -29.70 -1.91 -6.63
C SER A 73 -28.20 -1.80 -6.35
N ILE A 74 -27.68 -2.67 -5.48
CA ILE A 74 -26.24 -2.79 -5.25
C ILE A 74 -25.49 -3.11 -6.55
N ASN A 75 -26.06 -3.97 -7.41
CA ASN A 75 -25.43 -4.28 -8.68
C ASN A 75 -25.35 -3.06 -9.62
N SER A 76 -26.38 -2.22 -9.66
CA SER A 76 -26.34 -0.96 -10.43
C SER A 76 -25.30 0.03 -9.89
N MET A 77 -25.11 0.07 -8.56
CA MET A 77 -24.06 0.89 -7.95
C MET A 77 -22.65 0.36 -8.24
N LYS A 78 -22.47 -0.97 -8.23
CA LYS A 78 -21.18 -1.59 -8.61
C LYS A 78 -20.86 -1.39 -10.09
N ASN A 79 -21.86 -1.46 -10.98
CA ASN A 79 -21.68 -1.13 -12.40
C ASN A 79 -21.24 0.33 -12.57
N PHE A 80 -21.90 1.26 -11.89
CA PHE A 80 -21.47 2.66 -11.86
C PHE A 80 -20.01 2.79 -11.39
N TRP A 81 -19.64 2.15 -10.28
CA TRP A 81 -18.27 2.15 -9.77
C TRP A 81 -17.27 1.58 -10.79
N GLY A 82 -17.60 0.48 -11.48
CA GLY A 82 -16.78 -0.05 -12.58
C GLY A 82 -16.58 0.95 -13.72
N ASN A 83 -17.65 1.64 -14.14
CA ASN A 83 -17.57 2.67 -15.18
C ASN A 83 -16.76 3.90 -14.73
N TYR A 84 -16.92 4.33 -13.48
CA TYR A 84 -16.12 5.41 -12.91
C TYR A 84 -14.63 5.03 -12.86
N THR A 85 -14.33 3.80 -12.43
CA THR A 85 -12.97 3.23 -12.46
C THR A 85 -12.41 3.22 -13.88
N ASN A 86 -13.21 2.86 -14.89
CA ASN A 86 -12.80 2.90 -16.28
C ASN A 86 -12.42 4.31 -16.78
N GLN A 87 -13.10 5.35 -16.29
CA GLN A 87 -12.74 6.75 -16.61
C GLN A 87 -11.43 7.18 -15.91
N MET A 88 -11.21 6.73 -14.67
CA MET A 88 -9.92 6.90 -13.98
C MET A 88 -8.80 6.19 -14.75
N LEU A 89 -9.04 4.96 -15.21
CA LEU A 89 -8.10 4.18 -16.02
C LEU A 89 -7.78 4.87 -17.35
N ASP A 90 -8.76 5.46 -18.03
CA ASP A 90 -8.49 6.25 -19.24
C ASP A 90 -7.56 7.44 -18.95
N SER A 91 -7.75 8.08 -17.79
CA SER A 91 -6.90 9.19 -17.34
C SER A 91 -5.47 8.72 -17.07
N LEU A 92 -5.30 7.58 -16.42
CA LEU A 92 -3.99 6.93 -16.23
C LEU A 92 -3.34 6.58 -17.58
N LYS A 93 -4.10 6.02 -18.52
CA LYS A 93 -3.61 5.68 -19.86
C LYS A 93 -3.12 6.93 -20.60
N ARG A 94 -3.85 8.04 -20.53
CA ARG A 94 -3.44 9.32 -21.14
C ARG A 94 -2.19 9.89 -20.46
N ALA A 95 -2.11 9.82 -19.13
CA ALA A 95 -0.95 10.24 -18.36
C ALA A 95 0.31 9.42 -18.71
N ASN A 96 0.15 8.13 -19.00
CA ASN A 96 1.22 7.21 -19.37
C ASN A 96 1.34 7.03 -20.90
N ASN A 97 1.35 8.12 -21.66
CA ASN A 97 1.60 8.12 -23.11
C ASN A 97 0.70 7.16 -23.93
N GLN A 98 -0.59 7.12 -23.62
CA GLN A 98 -1.60 6.24 -24.25
C GLN A 98 -1.38 4.74 -24.00
N LYS A 99 -0.57 4.35 -23.01
CA LYS A 99 -0.31 2.95 -22.65
C LYS A 99 -0.74 2.67 -21.21
N PHE A 100 -1.42 1.55 -20.97
CA PHE A 100 -1.62 1.09 -19.60
C PHE A 100 -0.30 0.57 -19.01
N PRO A 101 -0.03 0.81 -17.71
CA PRO A 101 0.99 0.07 -16.99
C PRO A 101 0.75 -1.44 -17.10
N ASP A 102 1.84 -2.22 -17.10
CA ASP A 102 1.77 -3.69 -17.17
C ASP A 102 1.01 -4.28 -15.97
N HIS A 103 1.10 -3.60 -14.82
CA HIS A 103 0.36 -3.90 -13.60
C HIS A 103 -0.32 -2.65 -13.05
N VAL A 104 -1.60 -2.49 -13.40
CA VAL A 104 -2.48 -1.56 -12.68
C VAL A 104 -3.01 -2.28 -11.44
N ILE A 105 -2.61 -1.80 -10.26
CA ILE A 105 -2.97 -2.41 -8.98
C ILE A 105 -4.18 -1.70 -8.37
N ILE A 106 -5.14 -2.49 -7.88
CA ILE A 106 -6.34 -2.02 -7.19
C ILE A 106 -6.54 -2.83 -5.90
N TRP A 107 -7.05 -2.20 -4.85
CA TRP A 107 -7.41 -2.92 -3.62
C TRP A 107 -8.57 -3.88 -3.82
N SER A 108 -8.56 -5.01 -3.08
CA SER A 108 -9.73 -5.88 -3.00
C SER A 108 -10.90 -5.12 -2.38
N SER A 109 -12.05 -5.17 -3.04
CA SER A 109 -13.26 -4.45 -2.64
C SER A 109 -14.52 -5.12 -3.20
N PRO A 110 -15.72 -4.67 -2.83
CA PRO A 110 -16.95 -5.21 -3.41
C PRO A 110 -17.03 -5.10 -4.94
N LEU A 111 -16.27 -4.20 -5.57
CA LEU A 111 -16.11 -4.13 -7.03
C LEU A 111 -15.33 -5.35 -7.53
N THR A 112 -14.12 -5.58 -7.01
CA THR A 112 -13.19 -6.63 -7.48
C THR A 112 -13.70 -8.04 -7.16
N GLU A 113 -14.52 -8.19 -6.13
CA GLU A 113 -15.14 -9.47 -5.78
C GLU A 113 -16.36 -9.83 -6.64
N SER A 114 -16.80 -8.90 -7.50
CA SER A 114 -17.96 -9.07 -8.37
C SER A 114 -17.57 -9.25 -9.84
N SER A 115 -18.51 -9.64 -10.70
CA SER A 115 -18.29 -9.72 -12.15
C SER A 115 -18.04 -8.38 -12.84
N GLN A 116 -18.09 -7.27 -12.10
CA GLN A 116 -17.75 -5.94 -12.65
C GLN A 116 -16.25 -5.78 -12.89
N ILE A 117 -15.41 -6.55 -12.20
CA ILE A 117 -13.96 -6.56 -12.43
C ILE A 117 -13.62 -6.95 -13.89
N ASP A 118 -14.41 -7.86 -14.46
CA ASP A 118 -14.25 -8.36 -15.83
C ASP A 118 -14.60 -7.29 -16.89
N GLN A 119 -15.26 -6.20 -16.48
CA GLN A 119 -15.67 -5.08 -17.35
C GLN A 119 -14.67 -3.91 -17.31
N LEU A 120 -13.60 -4.04 -16.53
CA LEU A 120 -12.54 -3.04 -16.50
C LEU A 120 -11.74 -3.09 -17.80
N LYS A 121 -11.30 -1.91 -18.27
CA LYS A 121 -10.56 -1.73 -19.54
C LYS A 121 -9.17 -2.38 -19.56
N VAL A 122 -8.68 -2.83 -18.40
CA VAL A 122 -7.39 -3.50 -18.23
C VAL A 122 -7.58 -4.66 -17.25
N ASN A 123 -6.82 -5.74 -17.46
CA ASN A 123 -6.75 -6.82 -16.49
C ASN A 123 -5.96 -6.36 -15.26
N VAL A 124 -6.66 -5.93 -14.22
CA VAL A 124 -6.05 -5.39 -12.99
C VAL A 124 -5.38 -6.48 -12.15
N THR A 125 -4.31 -6.09 -11.46
CA THR A 125 -3.74 -6.86 -10.36
C THR A 125 -4.44 -6.44 -9.07
N VAL A 126 -4.91 -7.38 -8.26
CA VAL A 126 -5.64 -7.06 -7.02
C VAL A 126 -4.71 -7.18 -5.81
N GLN A 127 -4.58 -6.11 -5.03
CA GLN A 127 -3.96 -6.17 -3.71
C GLN A 127 -5.01 -6.57 -2.68
N HIS A 128 -4.91 -7.79 -2.17
CA HIS A 128 -5.94 -8.44 -1.35
C HIS A 128 -5.65 -8.32 0.13
N TRP A 129 -6.53 -7.62 0.86
CA TRP A 129 -6.33 -7.33 2.28
C TRP A 129 -7.34 -8.00 3.21
N LEU A 130 -8.54 -8.33 2.75
CA LEU A 130 -9.61 -8.84 3.59
C LEU A 130 -10.46 -9.88 2.86
N GLY A 131 -10.97 -10.88 3.60
CA GLY A 131 -11.89 -11.87 3.07
C GLY A 131 -11.22 -12.95 2.22
N ASN A 132 -12.00 -13.57 1.31
CA ASN A 132 -11.57 -14.70 0.51
C ASN A 132 -11.28 -14.28 -0.94
N PRO A 133 -10.06 -14.49 -1.45
CA PRO A 133 -9.68 -14.08 -2.81
C PRO A 133 -10.23 -14.98 -3.92
N HIS A 134 -10.97 -16.04 -3.62
CA HIS A 134 -11.39 -17.06 -4.59
C HIS A 134 -12.16 -16.47 -5.79
N SER A 135 -13.04 -15.50 -5.56
CA SER A 135 -13.81 -14.84 -6.63
C SER A 135 -12.92 -14.05 -7.60
N ILE A 136 -11.80 -13.50 -7.13
CA ILE A 136 -10.82 -12.78 -7.94
C ILE A 136 -9.97 -13.78 -8.73
N LEU A 137 -9.52 -14.85 -8.07
CA LEU A 137 -8.63 -15.86 -8.65
C LEU A 137 -9.31 -16.72 -9.72
N VAL A 138 -10.55 -17.15 -9.49
CA VAL A 138 -11.31 -17.95 -10.49
C VAL A 138 -11.54 -17.19 -11.80
N ARG A 139 -11.49 -15.85 -11.75
CA ARG A 139 -11.59 -14.95 -12.91
C ARG A 139 -10.23 -14.69 -13.58
N GLY A 140 -9.15 -15.27 -13.08
CA GLY A 140 -7.81 -15.16 -13.70
C GLY A 140 -7.05 -13.87 -13.36
N HIS A 141 -7.51 -13.09 -12.38
CA HIS A 141 -6.79 -11.90 -11.93
C HIS A 141 -5.60 -12.26 -11.04
N LYS A 142 -4.48 -11.58 -11.30
CA LYS A 142 -3.27 -11.67 -10.48
C LYS A 142 -3.50 -11.05 -9.11
N ILE A 143 -2.86 -11.58 -8.07
CA ILE A 143 -3.04 -11.13 -6.69
C ILE A 143 -1.71 -10.78 -6.02
N ILE A 144 -1.72 -9.71 -5.23
CA ILE A 144 -0.69 -9.36 -4.23
C ILE A 144 -1.36 -9.52 -2.87
N TYR A 145 -0.84 -10.36 -1.99
CA TYR A 145 -1.44 -10.55 -0.67
C TYR A 145 -0.96 -9.48 0.31
N SER A 146 -1.90 -8.87 1.05
CA SER A 146 -1.64 -7.88 2.09
C SER A 146 -2.65 -8.07 3.24
N THR A 147 -2.83 -9.31 3.69
CA THR A 147 -3.96 -9.67 4.55
C THR A 147 -3.87 -9.05 5.95
N VAL A 148 -4.97 -8.43 6.40
CA VAL A 148 -5.14 -7.93 7.77
C VAL A 148 -4.93 -9.04 8.79
N GLY A 149 -4.37 -8.68 9.95
CA GLY A 149 -4.01 -9.62 11.00
C GLY A 149 -2.81 -10.52 10.66
N HIS A 150 -2.18 -10.30 9.49
CA HIS A 150 -0.98 -11.02 9.07
C HIS A 150 0.14 -10.08 8.63
N TRP A 151 -0.10 -9.23 7.63
CA TRP A 151 0.94 -8.36 7.05
C TRP A 151 0.61 -6.86 7.17
N TYR A 152 -0.21 -6.49 8.15
CA TYR A 152 -0.44 -5.10 8.57
C TYR A 152 0.40 -4.81 9.82
N LEU A 153 1.24 -3.78 9.75
CA LEU A 153 2.16 -3.40 10.82
C LEU A 153 1.52 -2.46 11.86
N ASP A 154 0.48 -1.73 11.47
CA ASP A 154 -0.26 -0.73 12.26
C ASP A 154 -1.23 -1.35 13.28
N CYS A 155 -1.58 -2.64 13.14
CA CYS A 155 -2.50 -3.32 14.05
C CYS A 155 -1.94 -3.50 15.47
N GLY A 156 -2.82 -3.38 16.48
CA GLY A 156 -2.50 -3.69 17.88
C GLY A 156 -2.21 -2.50 18.78
N PHE A 157 -2.46 -1.28 18.32
CA PHE A 157 -2.12 -0.05 19.02
C PHE A 157 -3.35 0.75 19.47
N GLY A 158 -4.52 0.10 19.43
CA GLY A 158 -5.75 0.63 20.00
C GLY A 158 -6.43 1.68 19.12
N VAL A 159 -7.19 2.54 19.79
CA VAL A 159 -8.03 3.54 19.14
C VAL A 159 -7.23 4.78 18.75
N TRP A 160 -7.50 5.33 17.58
CA TRP A 160 -6.89 6.57 17.10
C TRP A 160 -7.91 7.69 16.87
N LYS A 161 -9.21 7.36 16.77
CA LYS A 161 -10.32 8.32 16.85
C LYS A 161 -11.02 8.24 18.22
N PRO A 162 -11.47 9.37 18.79
CA PRO A 162 -12.26 9.38 20.02
C PRO A 162 -13.56 8.57 19.96
N SER A 163 -14.15 8.42 18.77
CA SER A 163 -15.40 7.66 18.57
C SER A 163 -15.22 6.14 18.55
N MET A 164 -13.98 5.65 18.49
CA MET A 164 -13.69 4.22 18.41
C MET A 164 -13.67 3.56 19.79
N GLN A 165 -14.18 2.34 19.85
CA GLN A 165 -14.17 1.52 21.08
C GLN A 165 -12.99 0.53 21.14
N ARG A 166 -12.41 0.20 19.98
CA ARG A 166 -11.25 -0.71 19.81
C ARG A 166 -10.46 -0.33 18.56
N GLY A 167 -9.20 -0.73 18.45
CA GLY A 167 -8.43 -0.52 17.23
C GLY A 167 -9.02 -1.26 16.03
N VAL A 168 -8.84 -0.71 14.83
CA VAL A 168 -9.49 -1.19 13.59
C VAL A 168 -9.15 -2.65 13.30
N CYS A 169 -7.89 -3.04 13.53
CA CYS A 169 -7.39 -4.38 13.26
C CYS A 169 -6.66 -5.02 14.44
N ASP A 170 -7.00 -4.62 15.67
CA ASP A 170 -6.47 -5.27 16.89
C ASP A 170 -6.78 -6.79 16.89
N PRO A 171 -5.88 -7.64 17.45
CA PRO A 171 -4.70 -7.31 18.25
C PRO A 171 -3.40 -7.11 17.43
N TYR A 172 -2.30 -6.81 18.15
CA TYR A 172 -0.96 -6.73 17.55
C TYR A 172 -0.59 -8.04 16.87
N THR A 173 -0.12 -7.94 15.63
CA THR A 173 0.30 -9.11 14.86
C THR A 173 1.81 -9.34 15.05
N PRO A 174 2.23 -10.42 15.75
CA PRO A 174 3.63 -10.67 16.03
C PRO A 174 4.37 -11.23 14.81
N TRP A 175 5.70 -11.14 14.82
CA TRP A 175 6.54 -11.57 13.68
C TRP A 175 6.34 -13.05 13.31
N GLN A 176 5.99 -13.90 14.26
CA GLN A 176 5.71 -15.31 14.01
C GLN A 176 4.48 -15.48 13.09
N THR A 177 3.49 -14.60 13.20
CA THR A 177 2.30 -14.62 12.33
C THR A 177 2.68 -14.17 10.92
N PHE A 178 3.46 -13.09 10.79
CA PHE A 178 4.04 -12.65 9.52
C PHE A 178 4.81 -13.79 8.83
N TYR A 179 5.67 -14.48 9.59
CA TYR A 179 6.48 -15.60 9.11
C TYR A 179 5.69 -16.89 8.88
N LYS A 180 4.50 -17.10 9.43
CA LYS A 180 3.73 -18.36 9.24
C LYS A 180 2.70 -18.26 8.13
N TYR A 181 2.26 -17.05 7.79
CA TYR A 181 1.26 -16.85 6.76
C TYR A 181 1.77 -17.23 5.36
N ARG A 182 1.09 -18.18 4.69
CA ARG A 182 1.37 -18.66 3.32
C ARG A 182 0.08 -18.83 2.50
N PRO A 183 -0.66 -17.74 2.20
CA PRO A 183 -1.97 -17.84 1.54
C PRO A 183 -1.95 -18.58 0.19
N TRP A 184 -0.82 -18.57 -0.54
CA TRP A 184 -0.67 -19.25 -1.83
C TRP A 184 -0.45 -20.76 -1.73
N VAL A 185 -0.07 -21.31 -0.57
CA VAL A 185 0.21 -22.75 -0.43
C VAL A 185 -1.08 -23.57 -0.46
N THR A 186 -2.16 -23.00 0.08
CA THR A 186 -3.46 -23.67 0.18
C THR A 186 -4.36 -23.41 -1.02
N ASN A 187 -3.90 -22.62 -1.99
CA ASN A 187 -4.72 -22.15 -3.09
C ASN A 187 -4.34 -22.84 -4.39
N SER A 188 -5.33 -23.36 -5.11
CA SER A 188 -5.16 -23.99 -6.43
C SER A 188 -4.67 -23.03 -7.51
N TYR A 189 -4.79 -21.72 -7.28
CA TYR A 189 -4.40 -20.64 -8.20
C TYR A 189 -3.05 -20.02 -7.83
N ARG A 190 -2.08 -20.84 -7.42
CA ARG A 190 -0.77 -20.37 -6.91
C ARG A 190 0.01 -19.54 -7.94
N GLU A 191 -0.17 -19.83 -9.22
CA GLU A 191 0.43 -19.13 -10.36
C GLU A 191 -0.07 -17.69 -10.53
N LEU A 192 -1.27 -17.38 -10.03
CA LEU A 192 -1.81 -16.01 -10.04
C LEU A 192 -1.27 -15.17 -8.87
N ALA A 193 -0.64 -15.80 -7.86
CA ALA A 193 -0.04 -15.11 -6.73
C ALA A 193 1.31 -14.49 -7.11
N LEU A 194 1.32 -13.18 -7.33
CA LEU A 194 2.54 -12.44 -7.66
C LEU A 194 3.45 -12.29 -6.46
N GLY A 195 2.93 -12.31 -5.23
CA GLY A 195 3.71 -11.91 -4.09
C GLY A 195 2.88 -11.58 -2.86
N GLY A 196 3.55 -10.94 -1.92
CA GLY A 196 2.95 -10.26 -0.80
C GLY A 196 3.49 -8.85 -0.63
N GLU A 197 2.78 -8.05 0.13
CA GLU A 197 3.24 -6.74 0.57
C GLU A 197 2.83 -6.47 2.01
N VAL A 198 3.80 -6.00 2.80
CA VAL A 198 3.60 -5.56 4.17
C VAL A 198 3.18 -4.10 4.17
N CYS A 199 2.00 -3.85 4.73
CA CYS A 199 1.38 -2.54 4.79
C CYS A 199 1.64 -1.90 6.15
N LEU A 200 1.96 -0.61 6.14
CA LEU A 200 1.92 0.24 7.32
C LEU A 200 0.99 1.42 7.02
N TRP A 201 -0.20 1.39 7.62
CA TRP A 201 -1.07 2.55 7.68
C TRP A 201 -0.57 3.52 8.76
N SER A 202 -0.74 4.82 8.51
CA SER A 202 0.01 5.86 9.22
C SER A 202 -0.81 6.67 10.22
N GLU A 203 -2.01 6.23 10.62
CA GLU A 203 -2.89 6.93 11.57
C GLU A 203 -2.23 7.25 12.91
N GLN A 204 -1.35 6.35 13.37
CA GLN A 204 -0.62 6.44 14.64
C GLN A 204 0.88 6.24 14.43
N VAL A 205 1.40 6.65 13.27
CA VAL A 205 2.82 6.51 12.92
C VAL A 205 3.42 7.88 12.69
N GLU A 206 4.52 8.12 13.39
CA GLU A 206 5.37 9.30 13.24
C GLU A 206 6.78 8.85 12.86
N VAL A 207 7.64 9.81 12.49
CA VAL A 207 9.00 9.54 11.99
C VAL A 207 9.84 8.75 13.02
N ASP A 208 9.65 9.03 14.31
CA ASP A 208 10.35 8.39 15.42
C ASP A 208 9.85 6.97 15.72
N THR A 209 8.59 6.67 15.40
CA THR A 209 7.99 5.36 15.63
C THR A 209 8.09 4.43 14.43
N LEU A 210 8.28 4.97 13.22
CA LEU A 210 8.35 4.23 11.95
C LEU A 210 9.21 2.96 12.05
N GLU A 211 10.47 3.09 12.45
CA GLU A 211 11.41 1.96 12.52
C GLU A 211 10.92 0.85 13.47
N THR A 212 10.34 1.22 14.61
CA THR A 212 9.81 0.27 15.60
C THR A 212 8.52 -0.40 15.13
N ARG A 213 7.77 0.24 14.22
CA ARG A 213 6.60 -0.38 13.57
C ARG A 213 7.04 -1.40 12.54
N VAL A 214 8.03 -1.06 11.72
CA VAL A 214 8.50 -1.89 10.61
C VAL A 214 9.29 -3.10 11.08
N TRP A 215 10.30 -2.87 11.92
CA TRP A 215 11.25 -3.91 12.30
C TRP A 215 10.92 -4.49 13.68
N PRO A 216 11.09 -5.83 13.86
CA PRO A 216 11.65 -6.80 12.91
C PRO A 216 10.60 -7.58 12.11
N ARG A 217 9.31 -7.19 12.16
CA ARG A 217 8.23 -7.95 11.51
C ARG A 217 8.37 -7.99 10.00
N ALA A 218 8.75 -6.87 9.37
CA ALA A 218 9.05 -6.84 7.94
C ALA A 218 10.22 -7.78 7.56
N ALA A 219 11.21 -7.97 8.43
CA ALA A 219 12.32 -8.90 8.18
C ALA A 219 11.85 -10.37 8.20
N ALA A 220 10.92 -10.69 9.10
CA ALA A 220 10.30 -12.00 9.15
C ALA A 220 9.47 -12.28 7.88
N PHE A 221 8.79 -11.26 7.35
CA PHE A 221 8.15 -11.35 6.04
C PHE A 221 9.17 -11.49 4.89
N ALA A 222 10.26 -10.72 4.88
CA ALA A 222 11.29 -10.77 3.84
C ALA A 222 11.95 -12.16 3.71
N GLU A 223 12.10 -12.86 4.84
CA GLU A 223 12.67 -14.20 4.88
C GLU A 223 11.78 -15.26 4.23
N ARG A 224 10.50 -14.93 4.02
CA ARG A 224 9.57 -15.77 3.28
C ARG A 224 9.95 -15.80 1.80
N ARG A 225 10.92 -16.66 1.47
CA ARG A 225 11.17 -17.06 0.09
C ARG A 225 10.06 -18.01 -0.36
N GLN A 226 9.71 -17.96 -1.65
CA GLN A 226 8.89 -18.96 -2.33
C GLN A 226 9.59 -20.34 -2.38
N ILE A 227 10.88 -20.40 -2.03
CA ILE A 227 11.72 -21.58 -2.01
C ILE A 227 11.61 -22.24 -0.63
N GLU A 228 11.02 -23.43 -0.58
CA GLU A 228 11.26 -24.37 0.49
C GLU A 228 12.75 -24.70 0.49
N VAL A 229 13.50 -24.12 1.44
CA VAL A 229 14.81 -24.65 1.76
C VAL A 229 14.55 -25.88 2.62
N GLU A 230 14.60 -27.06 2.01
CA GLU A 230 14.81 -28.31 2.75
C GLU A 230 16.02 -28.09 3.67
N GLY A 231 15.78 -27.98 4.99
CA GLY A 231 16.84 -27.88 5.99
C GLY A 231 16.62 -26.89 7.14
N TYR A 232 15.80 -25.84 6.99
CA TYR A 232 15.49 -24.91 8.10
C TYR A 232 14.17 -25.29 8.77
N SER A 233 14.18 -26.43 9.46
CA SER A 233 12.98 -27.08 10.00
C SER A 233 12.64 -26.71 11.45
N SER A 234 13.46 -25.96 12.18
CA SER A 234 13.16 -25.66 13.59
C SER A 234 12.71 -24.20 13.78
N ARG A 235 11.66 -24.00 14.60
CA ARG A 235 11.22 -22.66 15.05
C ARG A 235 12.37 -21.85 15.68
N GLY A 236 13.40 -22.52 16.19
CA GLY A 236 14.59 -21.91 16.81
C GLY A 236 15.48 -21.19 15.81
N ASP A 237 15.64 -21.73 14.60
CA ASP A 237 16.57 -21.19 13.60
C ASP A 237 16.07 -19.87 13.02
N VAL A 238 14.76 -19.79 12.75
CA VAL A 238 14.10 -18.56 12.27
C VAL A 238 14.09 -17.49 13.37
N ALA A 239 13.79 -17.88 14.61
CA ALA A 239 13.84 -16.94 15.73
C ALA A 239 15.26 -16.38 15.93
N ALA A 240 16.28 -17.22 15.85
CA ALA A 240 17.67 -16.80 15.92
C ALA A 240 18.05 -15.86 14.75
N LEU A 241 17.57 -16.13 13.54
CA LEU A 241 17.83 -15.30 12.37
C LEU A 241 17.12 -13.94 12.46
N VAL A 242 15.85 -13.91 12.85
CA VAL A 242 15.10 -12.65 13.08
C VAL A 242 15.78 -11.84 14.17
N LEU A 243 16.14 -12.46 15.31
CA LEU A 243 16.87 -11.79 16.40
C LEU A 243 18.24 -11.26 15.95
N THR A 244 18.96 -12.03 15.13
CA THR A 244 20.26 -11.60 14.56
C THR A 244 20.08 -10.41 13.63
N LYS A 245 19.07 -10.44 12.75
CA LYS A 245 18.73 -9.31 11.88
C LYS A 245 18.31 -8.08 12.69
N SER A 246 17.49 -8.25 13.73
CA SER A 246 17.12 -7.17 14.68
C SER A 246 18.35 -6.54 15.32
N ARG A 247 19.27 -7.36 15.85
CA ARG A 247 20.52 -6.87 16.45
C ARG A 247 21.39 -6.13 15.45
N LYS A 248 21.49 -6.62 14.21
CA LYS A 248 22.22 -5.94 13.14
C LYS A 248 21.64 -4.55 12.83
N MET A 249 20.31 -4.44 12.74
CA MET A 249 19.64 -3.15 12.52
C MET A 249 19.90 -2.16 13.66
N LEU A 250 19.82 -2.62 14.92
CA LEU A 250 20.16 -1.81 16.09
C LEU A 250 21.65 -1.38 16.10
N SER A 251 22.58 -2.26 15.72
CA SER A 251 24.01 -1.94 15.67
C SER A 251 24.39 -1.01 14.53
N ALA A 252 23.67 -1.06 13.40
CA ALA A 252 23.89 -0.17 12.27
C ALA A 252 23.49 1.28 12.62
N ASN A 253 22.37 1.47 13.32
CA ASN A 253 21.96 2.80 13.80
C ASN A 253 22.88 3.38 14.88
N CYS A 254 23.56 2.54 15.69
CA CYS A 254 24.52 3.01 16.68
C CYS A 254 25.87 3.46 16.10
N ALA A 255 26.28 2.95 14.93
CA ALA A 255 27.56 3.33 14.32
C ALA A 255 27.56 4.79 13.85
N ASP A 256 26.41 5.30 13.41
CA ASP A 256 26.20 6.71 13.04
C ASP A 256 26.01 7.65 14.25
N CYS A 257 25.71 7.12 15.44
CA CYS A 257 25.63 7.95 16.65
C CYS A 257 27.01 8.37 17.19
N ASN A 258 28.06 7.58 16.93
CA ASN A 258 29.41 7.85 17.45
C ASN A 258 30.24 8.78 16.55
N SER A 259 29.77 9.16 15.36
CA SER A 259 30.48 10.06 14.45
C SER A 259 30.20 11.56 14.68
N HIS A 260 29.35 11.91 15.66
CA HIS A 260 29.07 13.31 16.05
C HIS A 260 29.51 13.68 17.47
N GLY A 261 30.40 12.90 18.08
CA GLY A 261 30.95 13.17 19.40
C GLY A 261 32.41 13.63 19.41
N ASN A 262 32.74 14.75 18.76
CA ASN A 262 33.82 15.70 19.16
C ASN A 262 34.12 16.73 18.06
N SER A 263 33.49 17.90 18.12
CA SER A 263 34.17 19.17 17.83
C SER A 263 33.39 20.34 18.42
N SER A 264 34.00 20.96 19.44
CA SER A 264 33.94 22.38 19.83
C SER A 264 32.76 23.25 19.37
N SER A 265 31.99 23.70 20.37
CA SER A 265 31.45 25.07 20.53
C SER A 265 31.42 25.97 19.28
N ALA A 266 30.23 26.15 18.71
CA ALA A 266 29.88 27.34 17.94
C ALA A 266 28.43 27.75 18.27
N GLN A 267 28.28 28.98 18.74
CA GLN A 267 27.00 29.63 19.00
C GLN A 267 26.16 29.66 17.72
N ILE A 268 24.88 29.25 17.80
CA ILE A 268 23.93 29.44 16.71
C ILE A 268 23.20 30.76 16.97
N ASN A 269 23.63 31.80 16.26
CA ASN A 269 22.88 33.04 16.07
C ASN A 269 21.65 32.79 15.17
N ASN A 270 20.55 33.46 15.50
CA ASN A 270 19.33 33.54 14.68
C ASN A 270 19.63 34.09 13.28
N ALA A 271 19.53 33.23 12.26
CA ALA A 271 19.20 33.59 10.88
C ALA A 271 18.77 32.33 10.13
N GLY A 272 17.55 32.32 9.59
CA GLY A 272 17.08 31.24 8.73
C GLY A 272 17.89 31.14 7.43
N PRO A 273 18.02 29.92 6.89
CA PRO A 273 17.63 29.72 5.50
C PRO A 273 16.83 28.43 5.27
N SER A 274 16.04 28.48 4.21
CA SER A 274 15.32 27.36 3.58
C SER A 274 16.19 26.12 3.38
N VAL A 275 15.73 24.96 3.87
CA VAL A 275 16.30 23.65 3.51
C VAL A 275 15.32 22.94 2.59
N SER A 276 15.53 23.15 1.29
CA SER A 276 15.08 22.24 0.24
C SER A 276 16.07 21.09 0.13
N ALA A 277 15.54 19.89 -0.15
CA ALA A 277 16.24 18.70 -0.63
C ALA A 277 17.30 18.05 0.28
N LYS A 278 16.89 16.96 0.94
CA LYS A 278 17.55 15.62 0.96
C LYS A 278 17.12 14.85 2.21
N VAL A 279 16.07 14.03 2.09
CA VAL A 279 15.88 12.87 2.97
C VAL A 279 15.44 11.71 2.10
N GLY A 280 16.42 11.03 1.52
CA GLY A 280 16.30 9.75 0.84
C GLY A 280 17.39 8.84 1.38
N ALA A 281 17.23 8.40 2.63
CA ALA A 281 18.12 7.39 3.20
C ALA A 281 17.60 6.02 2.79
N LEU A 282 18.12 5.51 1.67
CA LEU A 282 17.99 4.11 1.29
C LEU A 282 18.72 3.25 2.32
N ALA A 283 17.99 2.51 3.16
CA ALA A 283 18.58 1.45 3.96
C ALA A 283 18.99 0.30 3.03
N HIS A 284 20.28 0.25 2.65
CA HIS A 284 20.84 -0.79 1.80
C HIS A 284 21.06 -2.10 2.58
N LEU A 285 20.16 -3.07 2.40
CA LEU A 285 20.43 -4.46 2.78
C LEU A 285 20.87 -5.24 1.53
N SER A 286 22.17 -5.48 1.39
CA SER A 286 22.70 -6.35 0.33
C SER A 286 22.29 -7.81 0.59
N SER A 287 21.51 -8.40 -0.32
CA SER A 287 21.31 -9.86 -0.35
C SER A 287 22.43 -10.50 -1.18
N ALA A 288 23.03 -11.58 -0.68
CA ALA A 288 24.16 -12.29 -1.29
C ALA A 288 23.81 -13.11 -2.56
N SER A 289 22.71 -12.79 -3.23
CA SER A 289 22.36 -13.34 -4.54
C SER A 289 21.90 -12.18 -5.40
N GLY A 290 22.68 -11.85 -6.43
CA GLY A 290 22.46 -10.71 -7.31
C GLY A 290 21.06 -10.69 -7.93
N ASN A 291 20.61 -9.46 -8.23
CA ASN A 291 19.42 -9.08 -8.98
C ASN A 291 18.06 -9.05 -8.28
N THR A 292 17.98 -8.53 -7.06
CA THR A 292 16.77 -7.80 -6.62
C THR A 292 17.18 -6.56 -5.82
N ARG A 293 17.04 -5.38 -6.45
CA ARG A 293 17.02 -4.11 -5.73
C ARG A 293 15.64 -4.03 -5.07
N LEU A 294 15.59 -3.89 -3.75
CA LEU A 294 14.34 -3.73 -2.99
C LEU A 294 14.12 -2.22 -2.77
N PRO A 295 13.28 -1.54 -3.56
CA PRO A 295 12.89 -0.17 -3.24
C PRO A 295 11.86 -0.21 -2.09
N VAL A 296 12.14 0.53 -1.02
CA VAL A 296 11.12 0.93 -0.05
C VAL A 296 10.48 2.20 -0.62
N TRP A 297 9.22 2.12 -1.01
CA TRP A 297 8.46 3.28 -1.49
C TRP A 297 7.61 3.83 -0.34
N CYS A 298 8.17 4.80 0.39
CA CYS A 298 7.39 5.70 1.23
C CYS A 298 7.30 7.02 0.49
N ALA A 299 6.13 7.40 -0.02
CA ALA A 299 5.89 8.75 -0.52
C ALA A 299 5.43 9.63 0.65
N PRO A 300 6.24 10.60 1.12
CA PRO A 300 5.79 11.54 2.13
C PRO A 300 5.08 12.70 1.43
N ILE A 301 3.75 12.70 1.44
CA ILE A 301 3.00 13.93 1.17
C ILE A 301 2.73 14.55 2.54
N THR A 302 3.32 15.72 2.77
CA THR A 302 3.17 16.50 4.00
C THR A 302 1.72 16.96 4.16
N ASN A 303 0.90 16.15 4.81
CA ASN A 303 -0.19 16.53 5.72
C ASN A 303 -0.91 15.27 6.20
N LYS A 304 -1.50 15.35 7.39
CA LYS A 304 -2.21 14.30 8.14
C LYS A 304 -3.36 13.63 7.36
N GLN A 305 -3.04 12.86 6.33
CA GLN A 305 -3.97 12.01 5.60
C GLN A 305 -3.50 10.56 5.71
N ASN A 306 -4.44 9.62 5.64
CA ASN A 306 -4.16 8.18 5.66
C ASN A 306 -3.28 7.79 4.48
N ILE A 307 -1.96 7.90 4.67
CA ILE A 307 -0.98 7.44 3.71
C ILE A 307 -0.71 5.99 4.07
N GLN A 308 -1.04 5.13 3.12
CA GLN A 308 -0.49 3.79 3.08
C GLN A 308 0.95 3.87 2.59
N CYS A 309 1.88 3.42 3.42
CA CYS A 309 3.24 3.16 2.97
C CYS A 309 3.37 1.67 2.67
N ALA A 310 3.68 1.33 1.42
CA ALA A 310 4.19 0.02 1.06
C ALA A 310 5.61 -0.09 1.63
N VAL A 311 5.74 -0.74 2.78
CA VAL A 311 7.02 -0.81 3.50
C VAL A 311 7.94 -1.83 2.85
N LEU A 312 7.38 -2.96 2.39
CA LEU A 312 8.15 -4.02 1.76
C LEU A 312 7.25 -4.94 0.92
N SER A 313 7.56 -5.06 -0.37
CA SER A 313 6.92 -5.99 -1.30
C SER A 313 7.87 -7.16 -1.62
N VAL A 314 7.37 -8.40 -1.55
CA VAL A 314 8.11 -9.61 -1.93
C VAL A 314 7.34 -10.32 -3.02
N TYR A 315 7.91 -10.32 -4.23
CA TYR A 315 7.32 -11.00 -5.37
C TYR A 315 7.84 -12.44 -5.51
N TYR A 316 6.92 -13.34 -5.78
CA TYR A 316 7.08 -14.76 -5.99
C TYR A 316 7.41 -15.02 -7.47
N GLY A 317 8.68 -14.81 -7.84
CA GLY A 317 9.16 -15.06 -9.19
C GLY A 317 9.03 -16.52 -9.61
N GLY A 318 8.13 -16.80 -10.56
CA GLY A 318 8.12 -18.03 -11.32
C GLY A 318 9.36 -18.10 -12.22
N ARG A 319 10.14 -19.17 -12.12
CA ARG A 319 11.09 -19.52 -13.19
C ARG A 319 10.27 -19.79 -14.45
N VAL A 320 10.35 -18.91 -15.44
CA VAL A 320 10.12 -19.33 -16.82
C VAL A 320 11.34 -20.17 -17.18
N VAL A 321 11.19 -21.50 -17.12
CA VAL A 321 12.14 -22.40 -17.75
C VAL A 321 11.84 -22.31 -19.24
N GLU A 322 12.64 -21.54 -19.97
CA GLU A 322 12.70 -21.69 -21.43
C GLU A 322 13.07 -23.14 -21.73
N LYS A 323 12.19 -23.81 -22.48
CA LYS A 323 12.52 -24.94 -23.34
C LYS A 323 12.03 -24.61 -24.73
#